data_AF-A0AAQ3K9W1-F1
#
_entry.id   AF-A0AAQ3K9W1-F1
#
_cell.length_a   1.000
_cell.length_b   1.000
_cell.length_c   1.000
_cell.angle_alpha   90.00
_cell.angle_beta   90.00
_cell.angle_gamma   90.00
#
_symmetry.space_group_name_H-M   'P 1'
#
loop_
_entity.id
_entity.type
_entity.pdbx_description
1 polymer ?
#
loop_
_entity_poly.entity_id
_entity_poly.type
_entity_poly.pdbx_seq_one_letter_code
_entity_poly.pdbx_strand_id
1 'polypeptide(L)'
;MNCRSLEEFWPFYMSQHSKPSTRRWHFAGILSALLCLLLAILLGRWLFLILAPLVGYGLAWYSHFFVEGNAPATFGHPVWSFLCDLKMFALMLTGRMDREIKRLGKRPVLQAF
;
A
#
# COMPACT_ATOMS: atom_id res chain seq x y z
N MET A 1 -4.60 -17.41 -1.64
CA MET A 1 -3.54 -17.63 -2.65
C MET A 1 -2.29 -18.16 -1.96
N ASN A 2 -1.57 -19.13 -2.55
CA ASN A 2 -0.23 -19.51 -2.09
C ASN A 2 0.81 -18.72 -2.90
N CYS A 3 1.02 -17.44 -2.57
CA CYS A 3 2.04 -16.63 -3.22
C CYS A 3 3.43 -17.06 -2.75
N ARG A 4 4.28 -17.49 -3.68
CA ARG A 4 5.65 -17.94 -3.39
C ARG A 4 6.67 -16.82 -3.57
N SER A 5 6.27 -15.71 -4.19
CA SER A 5 7.12 -14.53 -4.36
C SER A 5 6.33 -13.21 -4.37
N LEU A 6 7.05 -12.11 -4.09
CA LEU A 6 6.56 -10.73 -4.23
C LEU A 6 6.12 -10.40 -5.66
N GLU A 7 6.75 -11.03 -6.66
CA GLU A 7 6.42 -10.80 -8.08
C GLU A 7 5.08 -11.40 -8.47
N GLU A 8 4.71 -12.55 -7.89
CA GLU A 8 3.41 -13.19 -8.09
C GLU A 8 2.29 -12.42 -7.38
N PHE A 9 2.57 -11.93 -6.17
CA PHE A 9 1.58 -11.19 -5.39
C PHE A 9 1.34 -9.77 -5.94
N TRP A 10 2.35 -9.17 -6.59
CA TRP A 10 2.29 -7.77 -7.03
C TRP A 10 1.15 -7.45 -8.02
N PRO A 11 0.88 -8.22 -9.09
CA PRO A 11 -0.27 -7.98 -9.96
C PRO A 11 -1.61 -8.06 -9.22
N PHE A 12 -1.77 -9.02 -8.31
CA PHE A 12 -2.96 -9.13 -7.45
C PHE A 12 -3.08 -7.93 -6.52
N TYR A 13 -1.99 -7.54 -5.86
CA TYR A 13 -1.95 -6.35 -5.01
C TYR A 13 -2.40 -5.10 -5.77
N MET A 14 -1.89 -4.93 -6.98
CA MET A 14 -2.21 -3.80 -7.83
C MET A 14 -3.64 -3.83 -8.37
N SER A 15 -4.24 -5.01 -8.55
CA SER A 15 -5.66 -5.13 -8.88
C SER A 15 -6.56 -4.66 -7.72
N GLN A 16 -6.11 -4.84 -6.47
CA GLN A 16 -6.80 -4.29 -5.29
C GLN A 16 -6.57 -2.77 -5.08
N HIS A 17 -5.73 -2.15 -5.91
CA HIS A 17 -5.41 -0.72 -5.90
C HIS A 17 -5.61 -0.10 -7.29
N SER A 18 -6.70 -0.48 -7.95
CA SER A 18 -6.94 -0.14 -9.35
C SER A 18 -7.11 1.38 -9.52
N LYS A 19 -7.73 2.06 -8.55
CA LYS A 19 -8.00 3.49 -8.62
C LYS A 19 -6.80 4.33 -8.20
N PRO A 20 -6.44 5.40 -8.95
CA PRO A 20 -5.37 6.32 -8.56
C PRO A 20 -5.57 6.95 -7.18
N SER A 21 -6.82 7.22 -6.81
CA SER A 21 -7.20 7.77 -5.50
C SER A 21 -6.83 6.83 -4.35
N THR A 22 -7.11 5.53 -4.48
CA THR A 22 -6.72 4.50 -3.50
C THR A 22 -5.22 4.52 -3.26
N ARG A 23 -4.42 4.52 -4.34
CA ARG A 23 -2.95 4.60 -4.25
C ARG A 23 -2.45 5.87 -3.55
N ARG A 24 -3.10 7.01 -3.80
CA ARG A 24 -2.76 8.29 -3.14
C ARG A 24 -3.07 8.28 -1.65
N TRP A 25 -4.19 7.68 -1.23
CA TRP A 25 -4.49 7.51 0.19
C TRP A 25 -3.46 6.65 0.91
N HIS A 26 -3.04 5.55 0.29
CA HIS A 26 -1.95 4.73 0.81
C HIS A 26 -0.63 5.48 0.90
N PHE A 27 -0.30 6.27 -0.13
CA PHE A 27 0.88 7.12 -0.11
C PHE A 27 0.83 8.14 1.06
N ALA A 28 -0.31 8.79 1.25
CA ALA A 28 -0.53 9.71 2.36
C ALA A 28 -0.48 8.99 3.72
N GLY A 29 -0.99 7.76 3.81
CA GLY A 29 -0.91 6.89 4.98
C GLY A 29 0.53 6.62 5.39
N ILE A 30 1.35 6.13 4.47
CA ILE A 30 2.78 5.84 4.73
C ILE A 30 3.53 7.13 5.08
N LEU A 31 3.30 8.23 4.35
CA LEU A 31 3.94 9.51 4.65
C LEU A 31 3.58 10.03 6.04
N SER A 32 2.31 9.92 6.44
CA SER A 32 1.84 10.33 7.77
C SER A 32 2.44 9.45 8.87
N ALA A 33 2.52 8.14 8.65
CA ALA A 33 3.17 7.22 9.58
C ALA A 33 4.66 7.57 9.76
N LEU A 34 5.39 7.84 8.68
CA LEU A 34 6.78 8.29 8.73
C LEU A 34 6.94 9.62 9.49
N LEU A 35 6.02 10.57 9.28
CA LEU A 35 6.02 11.83 10.02
C LEU A 35 5.78 11.61 11.53
N CYS A 36 4.86 10.72 11.90
CA CYS A 36 4.67 10.33 13.30
C CYS A 36 5.95 9.71 13.88
N LEU A 37 6.61 8.80 13.17
CA LEU A 37 7.88 8.21 13.63
C LEU A 37 8.97 9.27 13.81
N LEU A 38 9.08 10.22 12.88
CA LEU A 38 10.02 11.34 13.00
C LEU A 38 9.71 12.20 14.24
N LEU A 39 8.44 12.53 14.47
CA LEU A 39 8.02 13.29 15.67
C LEU A 39 8.25 12.51 16.96
N ALA A 40 8.12 11.18 16.96
CA ALA A 40 8.43 10.34 18.11
C ALA A 40 9.89 10.51 18.54
N ILE A 41 10.81 10.52 17.56
CA ILE A 41 12.25 10.67 17.78
C ILE A 41 12.57 12.10 18.23
N LEU A 42 12.07 13.11 17.52
CA LEU A 42 12.40 14.51 17.79
C LEU A 42 11.84 15.02 19.12
N LEU A 43 10.65 14.56 19.51
CA LEU A 43 9.97 15.00 20.73
C LEU A 43 10.14 14.03 21.90
N GLY A 44 10.72 12.84 21.69
CA GLY A 44 10.84 11.80 22.71
C GLY A 44 9.50 11.24 23.21
N ARG A 45 8.43 11.40 22.42
CA ARG A 45 7.05 11.05 22.83
C ARG A 45 6.62 9.73 22.20
N TRP A 46 6.63 8.66 23.01
CA TRP A 46 6.23 7.30 22.63
C TRP A 46 4.82 7.20 22.03
N LEU A 47 3.92 8.13 22.36
CA LEU A 47 2.56 8.17 21.79
C LEU A 47 2.55 8.19 20.26
N PHE A 48 3.53 8.87 19.64
CA PHE A 48 3.61 8.92 18.17
C PHE A 48 3.95 7.57 17.53
N LEU A 49 4.58 6.64 18.27
CA LEU A 49 4.82 5.28 17.80
C LEU A 49 3.52 4.48 17.68
N ILE A 50 2.53 4.75 18.53
CA ILE A 50 1.21 4.14 18.48
C ILE A 50 0.35 4.82 17.40
N LEU A 51 0.48 6.14 17.25
CA LEU A 51 -0.24 6.89 16.22
C LEU A 51 0.22 6.51 14.80
N ALA A 52 1.50 6.19 14.60
CA ALA A 52 2.03 5.83 13.28
C ALA A 52 1.25 4.69 12.58
N PRO A 53 1.09 3.49 13.18
CA PRO A 53 0.28 2.44 12.57
C PRO A 53 -1.21 2.80 12.53
N LEU A 54 -1.75 3.51 13.53
CA LEU A 54 -3.17 3.88 13.55
C LEU A 54 -3.55 4.77 12.37
N VAL A 55 -2.76 5.81 12.11
CA VAL A 55 -2.98 6.73 10.98
C VAL A 55 -2.66 6.03 9.66
N GLY A 56 -1.56 5.28 9.59
CA GLY A 56 -1.17 4.54 8.38
C GLY A 56 -2.26 3.57 7.92
N TYR A 57 -2.66 2.64 8.78
CA TYR A 57 -3.70 1.65 8.47
C TYR A 57 -5.09 2.29 8.35
N GLY A 58 -5.40 3.30 9.17
CA GLY A 58 -6.69 3.99 9.11
C GLY A 58 -6.94 4.61 7.73
N LEU A 59 -5.94 5.30 7.17
CA LEU A 59 -6.03 5.89 5.84
C LEU A 59 -6.08 4.84 4.72
N ALA A 60 -5.27 3.77 4.83
CA ALA A 60 -5.30 2.64 3.90
C ALA A 60 -6.68 1.97 3.87
N TRP A 61 -7.23 1.62 5.03
CA TRP A 61 -8.54 0.97 5.16
C TRP A 61 -9.68 1.86 4.70
N TYR A 62 -9.65 3.15 5.03
CA TYR A 62 -10.61 4.12 4.52
C TYR A 62 -10.66 4.08 2.98
N SER A 63 -9.50 4.06 2.34
CA SER A 63 -9.43 4.00 0.88
C SER A 63 -10.00 2.70 0.33
N HIS A 64 -9.73 1.55 0.96
CA HIS A 64 -10.28 0.26 0.52
C HIS A 64 -11.80 0.22 0.63
N PHE A 65 -12.37 0.63 1.76
CA PHE A 65 -13.81 0.53 1.99
C PHE A 65 -14.62 1.59 1.24
N PHE A 66 -14.15 2.83 1.18
CA PHE A 66 -14.93 3.96 0.65
C PHE A 66 -14.53 4.41 -0.75
N VAL A 67 -13.30 4.15 -1.18
CA VAL A 67 -12.79 4.61 -2.49
C VAL A 67 -12.71 3.45 -3.48
N GLU A 68 -12.02 2.37 -3.12
CA GLU A 68 -11.88 1.19 -3.98
C GLU A 68 -13.17 0.37 -4.00
N GLY A 69 -13.74 0.10 -2.82
CA GLY A 69 -14.91 -0.76 -2.63
C GLY A 69 -14.55 -2.24 -2.45
N ASN A 70 -13.37 -2.54 -1.90
CA ASN A 70 -12.90 -3.90 -1.63
C ASN A 70 -12.39 -4.06 -0.19
N ALA A 71 -12.13 -5.30 0.21
CA ALA A 71 -11.47 -5.59 1.49
C ALA A 71 -9.94 -5.47 1.34
N PRO A 72 -9.24 -4.91 2.35
CA PRO A 72 -7.78 -4.86 2.36
C PRO A 72 -7.13 -6.24 2.18
N ALA A 73 -6.20 -6.36 1.23
CA ALA A 73 -5.42 -7.59 1.03
C ALA A 73 -4.59 -7.98 2.28
N THR A 74 -4.31 -7.01 3.15
CA THR A 74 -3.63 -7.16 4.44
C THR A 74 -4.28 -8.22 5.32
N PHE A 75 -5.60 -8.44 5.22
CA PHE A 75 -6.29 -9.46 6.02
C PHE A 75 -5.92 -10.90 5.67
N GLY A 76 -5.56 -11.18 4.41
CA GLY A 76 -5.12 -12.51 3.98
C GLY A 76 -3.60 -12.65 3.95
N HIS A 77 -2.89 -11.58 3.60
CA HIS A 77 -1.45 -11.62 3.35
C HIS A 77 -0.75 -10.37 3.92
N PRO A 78 -0.66 -10.23 5.26
CA PRO A 78 -0.21 -8.98 5.90
C PRO A 78 1.22 -8.59 5.53
N VAL A 79 2.18 -9.53 5.57
CA VAL A 79 3.59 -9.27 5.25
C VAL A 79 3.75 -8.88 3.77
N TRP A 80 3.12 -9.63 2.87
CA TRP A 80 3.19 -9.35 1.44
C TRP A 80 2.54 -8.01 1.09
N SER A 81 1.41 -7.70 1.71
CA SER A 81 0.71 -6.41 1.53
C SER A 81 1.59 -5.25 1.97
N PHE A 82 2.23 -5.35 3.14
CA PHE A 82 3.16 -4.34 3.63
C PHE A 82 4.36 -4.13 2.69
N LEU A 83 4.98 -5.21 2.21
CA LEU A 83 6.10 -5.10 1.27
C LEU A 83 5.68 -4.49 -0.08
N CYS A 84 4.49 -4.83 -0.56
CA CYS A 84 3.92 -4.21 -1.75
C CYS A 84 3.57 -2.74 -1.54
N ASP A 85 3.12 -2.37 -0.35
CA ASP A 85 2.87 -0.98 0.02
C ASP A 85 4.16 -0.14 -0.07
N LEU A 86 5.26 -0.63 0.50
CA LEU A 86 6.57 0.02 0.38
C LEU A 86 7.02 0.13 -1.08
N LYS A 87 6.80 -0.92 -1.89
CA LYS A 87 7.10 -0.91 -3.32
C LYS A 87 6.26 0.13 -4.06
N MET A 88 4.96 0.19 -3.80
CA MET A 88 4.04 1.17 -4.40
C MET A 88 4.45 2.60 -4.00
N PHE A 89 4.73 2.82 -2.72
CA PHE A 89 5.21 4.10 -2.20
C PHE A 89 6.49 4.56 -2.92
N ALA A 90 7.49 3.68 -3.05
CA ALA A 90 8.73 4.00 -3.74
C ALA A 90 8.53 4.31 -5.24
N LEU A 91 7.64 3.57 -5.92
CA LEU A 91 7.30 3.83 -7.32
C LEU A 91 6.57 5.17 -7.49
N MET A 92 5.72 5.55 -6.55
CA MET A 92 5.04 6.84 -6.54
C MET A 92 6.04 7.98 -6.27
N LEU A 93 6.92 7.81 -5.27
CA LEU A 93 7.94 8.79 -4.92
C LEU A 93 8.93 9.04 -6.08
N THR A 94 9.28 8.00 -6.84
CA THR A 94 10.19 8.09 -7.99
C THR A 94 9.50 8.46 -9.30
N GLY A 95 8.18 8.71 -9.30
CA GLY A 95 7.40 9.01 -10.50
C GLY A 95 7.29 7.86 -11.50
N ARG A 96 7.60 6.62 -11.09
CA ARG A 96 7.61 5.42 -11.96
C ARG A 96 6.29 4.65 -11.94
N MET A 97 5.34 5.05 -11.08
CA MET A 97 4.06 4.34 -10.89
C MET A 97 3.26 4.18 -12.19
N ASP A 98 3.15 5.23 -13.01
CA ASP A 98 2.37 5.18 -14.24
C ASP A 98 2.98 4.22 -15.28
N ARG A 99 4.31 4.15 -15.34
CA ARG A 99 5.02 3.17 -16.17
C ARG A 99 4.73 1.75 -15.70
N GLU A 100 4.66 1.55 -14.39
CA GLU A 100 4.38 0.25 -13.79
C GLU A 100 2.93 -0.20 -14.03
N ILE A 101 1.95 0.70 -13.88
CA ILE A 101 0.55 0.42 -14.24
C ILE A 101 0.44 0.04 -15.72
N LYS A 102 1.13 0.77 -16.62
CA LYS A 102 1.18 0.42 -18.04
C LYS A 102 1.84 -0.95 -18.29
N ARG A 103 2.89 -1.30 -17.55
CA ARG A 103 3.56 -2.61 -17.64
C ARG A 103 2.61 -3.74 -17.27
N LEU A 104 1.84 -3.56 -16.19
CA LEU A 104 0.87 -4.54 -15.72
C LEU A 104 -0.33 -4.65 -16.67
N GLY A 105 -0.81 -3.54 -17.24
CA GLY A 105 -1.88 -3.56 -18.24
C GLY A 105 -1.46 -4.14 -19.60
N LYS A 106 -0.16 -4.14 -19.92
CA LYS A 106 0.40 -4.80 -21.12
C LYS A 106 0.62 -6.30 -20.95
N ARG A 107 0.61 -6.82 -19.73
CA ARG A 107 0.60 -8.26 -19.50
C ARG A 107 -0.87 -8.68 -19.43
N PRO A 108 -1.39 -9.55 -20.31
CA PRO A 108 -2.67 -10.18 -20.03
C PRO A 108 -2.48 -10.86 -18.67
N VAL A 109 -3.29 -10.49 -17.70
CA VAL A 109 -3.37 -11.21 -16.43
C VAL A 109 -3.97 -12.56 -16.78
N LEU A 110 -3.10 -13.47 -17.25
CA LEU A 110 -3.43 -14.87 -17.39
C LEU A 110 -3.71 -15.37 -15.99
N GLN A 111 -4.98 -15.72 -15.80
CA GLN A 111 -5.51 -16.68 -14.85
C GLN A 111 -4.49 -17.20 -13.83
N ALA A 112 -4.66 -16.77 -12.59
CA ALA A 112 -4.48 -17.66 -11.46
C ALA A 112 -5.63 -17.39 -10.48
N PHE A 113 -6.40 -18.45 -10.29
CA PHE A 113 -7.49 -18.63 -9.34
C PHE A 113 -7.05 -18.34 -7.90
#